data_AF-A0A535TE57-F1
#
_entry.id   AF-A0A535TE57-F1
#
_cell.length_a   1.000
_cell.length_b   1.000
_cell.length_c   1.000
_cell.angle_alpha   90.00
_cell.angle_beta   90.00
_cell.angle_gamma   90.00
#
_symmetry.space_group_name_H-M   'P 1'
#
loop_
_entity.id
_entity.type
_entity.pdbx_description
1 polymer ?
#
loop_
_entity_poly.entity_id
_entity_poly.type
_entity_poly.pdbx_seq_one_letter_code
_entity_poly.pdbx_strand_id
1 'polypeptide(L)'
;PQNYSGRNRPYDFEGGNYATASNKNPKDAYLWDRLAGAGVSFRNYGFWTVFGSVPPGVAAEPTAPNLATRTDPNYPGYNLSWADSPASPLAKPARITEWQREFASYQANPRTFPTVELVRLPNDHTAGTFPGAPVPRAYVADNDYALGLLADTVSHSQFWKDTAIFVTEDDAQDGPDHVDGHRTEALVISPYTQRGQVDSTFYSTVAMLRTMELIVGIGPLTQFDAAATPMLNSFTGRPNLLPYTAQLPNQPMNQLNGANAPMASVMGNIVSLGADQTPEQLLNQAIWKSVQGPDSPMPGPTDNGGGDPVGD
;
A
#
# COMPACT_ATOMS: atom_id res chain seq x y z
N PRO A 1 -1.29 -12.63 11.37
CA PRO A 1 0.18 -12.90 11.45
C PRO A 1 0.65 -13.07 12.91
N GLN A 2 1.86 -13.56 13.21
CA GLN A 2 2.21 -13.93 14.61
C GLN A 2 2.41 -12.73 15.56
N ASN A 3 2.81 -11.56 15.06
CA ASN A 3 2.87 -10.30 15.82
C ASN A 3 1.49 -9.88 16.36
N TYR A 4 0.41 -10.07 15.60
CA TYR A 4 -0.97 -9.76 16.04
C TYR A 4 -1.51 -10.71 17.12
N SER A 5 -0.84 -11.85 17.37
CA SER A 5 -1.33 -12.85 18.32
C SER A 5 -0.98 -12.57 19.80
N GLY A 6 -0.42 -11.40 20.12
CA GLY A 6 0.00 -11.05 21.48
C GLY A 6 1.15 -11.89 22.03
N ARG A 7 1.81 -12.70 21.19
CA ARG A 7 2.90 -13.63 21.56
C ARG A 7 4.29 -12.99 21.62
N ASN A 8 4.35 -11.67 21.79
CA ASN A 8 5.59 -10.89 21.94
C ASN A 8 6.61 -11.08 20.79
N ARG A 9 6.12 -11.27 19.56
CA ARG A 9 6.96 -11.30 18.36
C ARG A 9 7.25 -9.86 17.92
N PRO A 10 8.52 -9.48 17.68
CA PRO A 10 8.84 -8.15 17.18
C PRO A 10 8.30 -7.93 15.77
N TYR A 11 8.07 -6.67 15.40
CA TYR A 11 7.72 -6.28 14.04
C TYR A 11 8.86 -6.62 13.07
N ASP A 12 8.58 -7.49 12.08
CA ASP A 12 9.56 -8.00 11.11
C ASP A 12 9.05 -8.01 9.66
N PHE A 13 7.98 -7.24 9.38
CA PHE A 13 7.37 -7.09 8.04
C PHE A 13 8.19 -6.18 7.12
N GLU A 14 9.10 -5.39 7.70
CA GLU A 14 10.06 -4.55 6.98
C GLU A 14 11.48 -5.09 6.96
N GLY A 15 11.62 -6.41 7.13
CA GLY A 15 12.91 -7.08 7.15
C GLY A 15 13.62 -6.92 8.49
N GLY A 16 14.94 -6.69 8.45
CA GLY A 16 15.80 -6.68 9.64
C GLY A 16 16.18 -8.07 10.15
N ASN A 17 15.54 -9.12 9.62
CA ASN A 17 15.95 -10.51 9.78
C ASN A 17 15.45 -11.36 8.59
N TYR A 18 15.90 -12.62 8.53
CA TYR A 18 15.54 -13.57 7.47
C TYR A 18 14.42 -14.55 7.87
N ALA A 19 13.84 -14.42 9.07
CA ALA A 19 12.87 -15.38 9.59
C ALA A 19 11.50 -15.31 8.89
N THR A 20 11.18 -14.19 8.24
CA THR A 20 9.96 -13.98 7.45
C THR A 20 10.15 -14.28 5.96
N ALA A 21 11.36 -14.62 5.52
CA ALA A 21 11.64 -14.93 4.13
C ALA A 21 10.89 -16.18 3.67
N SER A 22 10.08 -16.07 2.61
CA SER A 22 9.20 -17.12 2.12
C SER A 22 9.91 -18.20 1.27
N ASN A 23 11.20 -18.03 0.97
CA ASN A 23 12.00 -18.94 0.16
C ASN A 23 13.03 -19.69 1.02
N LYS A 24 13.35 -20.94 0.64
CA LYS A 24 14.43 -21.75 1.22
C LYS A 24 15.78 -21.01 1.21
N ASN A 25 16.03 -20.21 0.18
CA ASN A 25 17.14 -19.26 0.19
C ASN A 25 16.63 -17.89 0.65
N PRO A 26 16.87 -17.48 1.91
CA PRO A 26 16.31 -16.26 2.45
C PRO A 26 16.89 -14.98 1.83
N LYS A 27 17.99 -15.09 1.07
CA LYS A 27 18.61 -13.98 0.32
C LYS A 27 18.04 -13.82 -1.10
N ASP A 28 17.07 -14.65 -1.47
CA ASP A 28 16.41 -14.71 -2.78
C ASP A 28 14.91 -14.97 -2.56
N ALA A 29 14.31 -14.21 -1.65
CA ALA A 29 12.95 -14.48 -1.16
C ALA A 29 11.92 -13.44 -1.60
N TYR A 30 12.37 -12.29 -2.10
CA TYR A 30 11.50 -11.16 -2.41
C TYR A 30 11.52 -10.83 -3.89
N LEU A 31 10.48 -10.12 -4.34
CA LEU A 31 10.34 -9.70 -5.73
C LEU A 31 11.58 -8.95 -6.23
N TRP A 32 12.12 -8.02 -5.44
CA TRP A 32 13.31 -7.25 -5.80
C TRP A 32 14.58 -8.10 -5.96
N ASP A 33 14.67 -9.24 -5.27
CA ASP A 33 15.80 -10.17 -5.44
C ASP A 33 15.71 -10.91 -6.77
N ARG A 34 14.50 -11.35 -7.17
CA ARG A 34 14.27 -11.92 -8.52
C ARG A 34 14.53 -10.92 -9.63
N LEU A 35 14.06 -9.68 -9.47
CA LEU A 35 14.31 -8.61 -10.42
C LEU A 35 15.81 -8.36 -10.58
N ALA A 36 16.54 -8.23 -9.47
CA ALA A 36 18.00 -8.09 -9.49
C ALA A 36 18.71 -9.27 -10.15
N GLY A 37 18.32 -10.51 -9.80
CA GLY A 37 18.90 -11.73 -10.37
C GLY A 37 18.64 -11.90 -11.87
N ALA A 38 17.52 -11.38 -12.38
CA ALA A 38 17.18 -11.36 -13.80
C ALA A 38 17.74 -10.13 -14.55
N GLY A 39 18.39 -9.20 -13.86
CA GLY A 39 18.88 -7.96 -14.46
C GLY A 39 17.77 -6.97 -14.85
N VAL A 40 16.57 -7.12 -14.28
CA VAL A 40 15.44 -6.21 -14.48
C VAL A 40 15.62 -4.98 -13.59
N SER A 41 15.55 -3.78 -14.18
CA SER A 41 15.71 -2.52 -13.45
C SER A 41 14.51 -2.25 -12.56
N PHE A 42 14.75 -1.82 -11.32
CA PHE A 42 13.70 -1.40 -10.41
C PHE A 42 14.11 -0.25 -9.51
N ARG A 43 13.12 0.47 -8.98
CA ARG A 43 13.28 1.62 -8.09
C ARG A 43 12.35 1.50 -6.89
N ASN A 44 12.85 1.85 -5.70
CA ASN A 44 12.07 1.79 -4.46
C ASN A 44 11.78 3.19 -3.92
N TYR A 45 10.50 3.42 -3.62
CA TYR A 45 9.95 4.62 -3.02
C TYR A 45 9.20 4.23 -1.73
N GLY A 46 9.93 4.09 -0.63
CA GLY A 46 9.37 3.97 0.73
C GLY A 46 9.07 2.56 1.24
N PHE A 47 9.39 1.48 0.52
CA PHE A 47 9.32 0.12 1.08
C PHE A 47 10.55 -0.16 1.95
N TRP A 48 10.33 -0.72 3.15
CA TRP A 48 11.37 -1.15 4.09
C TRP A 48 12.37 -0.03 4.50
N THR A 49 11.88 1.21 4.51
CA THR A 49 12.60 2.38 5.04
C THR A 49 12.31 2.55 6.52
N VAL A 50 13.29 3.02 7.31
CA VAL A 50 13.14 3.28 8.76
C VAL A 50 11.98 4.24 9.00
N PHE A 51 10.97 3.77 9.74
CA PHE A 51 9.82 4.56 10.13
C PHE A 51 10.20 5.86 10.81
N GLY A 52 9.50 6.94 10.44
CA GLY A 52 9.69 8.26 11.03
C GLY A 52 11.04 8.94 10.72
N SER A 53 11.90 8.36 9.87
CA SER A 53 13.17 8.98 9.49
C SER A 53 13.04 9.85 8.24
N VAL A 54 13.68 11.03 8.28
CA VAL A 54 13.73 12.01 7.17
C VAL A 54 15.13 12.66 7.14
N PRO A 55 15.95 12.44 6.10
CA PRO A 55 15.70 11.54 4.97
C PRO A 55 15.51 10.09 5.46
N PRO A 56 14.72 9.27 4.75
CA PRO A 56 14.49 7.90 5.15
C PRO A 56 15.79 7.11 5.05
N GLY A 57 16.31 6.65 6.18
CA GLY A 57 17.28 5.56 6.16
C GLY A 57 16.59 4.29 5.66
N VAL A 58 17.27 3.39 4.96
CA VAL A 58 16.72 2.06 4.67
C VAL A 58 16.89 1.19 5.93
N ALA A 59 15.80 0.67 6.49
CA ALA A 59 15.84 -0.07 7.76
C ALA A 59 16.59 -1.41 7.67
N ALA A 60 16.69 -1.94 6.46
CA ALA A 60 16.96 -3.34 6.20
C ALA A 60 18.28 -3.60 5.42
N GLU A 61 19.26 -2.68 5.44
CA GLU A 61 20.54 -2.80 4.73
C GLU A 61 21.20 -4.22 4.77
N PRO A 62 21.23 -4.98 5.89
CA PRO A 62 21.81 -6.32 5.89
C PRO A 62 20.92 -7.45 5.31
N THR A 63 19.62 -7.24 5.16
CA THR A 63 18.65 -8.27 4.72
C THR A 63 18.00 -7.99 3.37
N ALA A 64 18.07 -6.75 2.86
CA ALA A 64 17.55 -6.37 1.55
C ALA A 64 18.53 -5.44 0.77
N PRO A 65 19.79 -5.86 0.54
CA PRO A 65 20.80 -5.01 -0.11
C PRO A 65 20.41 -4.58 -1.54
N ASN A 66 19.67 -5.43 -2.26
CA ASN A 66 19.16 -5.11 -3.59
C ASN A 66 18.14 -3.96 -3.57
N LEU A 67 17.27 -3.94 -2.57
CA LEU A 67 16.27 -2.89 -2.37
C LEU A 67 16.93 -1.59 -1.90
N ALA A 68 17.85 -1.69 -0.94
CA ALA A 68 18.51 -0.54 -0.32
C ALA A 68 19.27 0.32 -1.34
N THR A 69 20.10 -0.30 -2.17
CA THR A 69 20.87 0.37 -3.24
C THR A 69 20.02 1.02 -4.33
N ARG A 70 18.71 0.73 -4.36
CA ARG A 70 17.75 1.27 -5.34
C ARG A 70 16.65 2.10 -4.69
N THR A 71 16.79 2.45 -3.40
CA THR A 71 15.85 3.33 -2.70
C THR A 71 16.13 4.79 -3.01
N ASP A 72 15.08 5.58 -3.22
CA ASP A 72 15.24 7.03 -3.33
C ASP A 72 15.51 7.64 -1.95
N PRO A 73 16.64 8.35 -1.76
CA PRO A 73 17.03 8.88 -0.46
C PRO A 73 16.24 10.13 -0.05
N ASN A 74 15.45 10.72 -0.95
CA ASN A 74 14.63 11.90 -0.69
C ASN A 74 13.14 11.54 -0.53
N TYR A 75 12.70 10.39 -1.03
CA TYR A 75 11.31 9.94 -0.94
C TYR A 75 10.94 9.55 0.49
N PRO A 76 10.05 10.29 1.19
CA PRO A 76 9.72 10.05 2.60
C PRO A 76 9.16 8.64 2.87
N GLY A 77 9.76 7.92 3.82
CA GLY A 77 9.27 6.62 4.30
C GLY A 77 7.96 6.72 5.09
N TYR A 78 7.47 5.63 5.67
CA TYR A 78 6.24 5.64 6.47
C TYR A 78 6.30 6.66 7.62
N ASN A 79 5.35 7.59 7.61
CA ASN A 79 5.14 8.62 8.62
C ASN A 79 3.79 9.31 8.37
N LEU A 80 2.83 9.14 9.28
CA LEU A 80 1.49 9.73 9.21
C LEU A 80 1.44 11.25 9.45
N SER A 81 2.56 11.86 9.84
CA SER A 81 2.69 13.33 9.92
C SER A 81 3.18 13.94 8.61
N TRP A 82 3.36 13.13 7.57
CA TRP A 82 3.92 13.53 6.29
C TRP A 82 2.88 13.37 5.17
N ALA A 83 2.83 14.33 4.26
CA ALA A 83 1.80 14.35 3.22
C ALA A 83 2.09 13.35 2.09
N ASP A 84 1.03 12.68 1.62
CA ASP A 84 1.09 11.90 0.39
C ASP A 84 0.95 12.80 -0.83
N SER A 85 0.00 13.75 -0.79
CA SER A 85 -0.28 14.71 -1.86
C SER A 85 0.12 16.15 -1.49
N PRO A 86 0.32 17.05 -2.47
CA PRO A 86 0.58 18.46 -2.19
C PRO A 86 -0.60 19.20 -1.53
N ALA A 87 -1.84 18.70 -1.64
CA ALA A 87 -3.04 19.35 -1.11
C ALA A 87 -3.21 19.18 0.41
N SER A 88 -2.61 18.15 1.01
CA SER A 88 -2.62 17.93 2.45
C SER A 88 -1.81 18.99 3.23
N PRO A 89 -2.21 19.37 4.45
CA PRO A 89 -1.44 20.30 5.28
C PRO A 89 -0.26 19.64 6.02
N LEU A 90 -0.08 18.32 5.90
CA LEU A 90 1.01 17.58 6.54
C LEU A 90 2.39 17.97 5.97
N ALA A 91 3.46 17.47 6.58
CA ALA A 91 4.84 17.81 6.23
C ALA A 91 5.16 17.58 4.73
N LYS A 92 6.10 18.37 4.20
CA LYS A 92 6.46 18.48 2.77
C LYS A 92 7.98 18.32 2.56
N PRO A 93 8.47 18.03 1.33
CA PRO A 93 7.71 17.78 0.09
C PRO A 93 6.81 16.57 0.20
N ALA A 94 5.61 16.61 -0.41
CA ALA A 94 4.72 15.46 -0.38
C ALA A 94 5.36 14.27 -1.13
N ARG A 95 5.01 13.04 -0.73
CA ARG A 95 5.59 11.82 -1.33
C ARG A 95 5.43 11.80 -2.85
N ILE A 96 4.22 12.10 -3.35
CA ILE A 96 3.99 12.15 -4.80
C ILE A 96 4.80 13.24 -5.49
N THR A 97 5.04 14.37 -4.82
CA THR A 97 5.85 15.47 -5.38
C THR A 97 7.30 15.07 -5.55
N GLU A 98 7.87 14.31 -4.60
CA GLU A 98 9.23 13.79 -4.73
C GLU A 98 9.33 12.72 -5.82
N TRP A 99 8.36 11.80 -5.89
CA TRP A 99 8.30 10.82 -6.99
C TRP A 99 8.19 11.52 -8.36
N GLN A 100 7.32 12.52 -8.52
CA GLN A 100 7.17 13.30 -9.75
C GLN A 100 8.47 14.03 -10.13
N ARG A 101 9.25 14.50 -9.15
CA ARG A 101 10.55 15.12 -9.38
C ARG A 101 11.54 14.13 -10.03
N GLU A 102 11.62 12.90 -9.53
CA GLU A 102 12.48 11.88 -10.15
C GLU A 102 11.91 11.39 -11.49
N PHE A 103 10.60 11.17 -11.58
CA PHE A 103 9.92 10.76 -12.81
C PHE A 103 10.16 11.73 -13.98
N ALA A 104 10.16 13.05 -13.71
CA ALA A 104 10.52 14.05 -14.72
C ALA A 104 11.92 13.84 -15.31
N SER A 105 12.87 13.31 -14.52
CA SER A 105 14.21 12.95 -15.02
C SER A 105 14.16 11.74 -15.96
N TYR A 106 13.27 10.77 -15.70
CA TYR A 106 13.03 9.66 -16.61
C TYR A 106 12.36 10.13 -17.90
N GLN A 107 11.44 11.08 -17.85
CA GLN A 107 10.87 11.68 -19.06
C GLN A 107 11.94 12.36 -19.92
N ALA A 108 12.87 13.07 -19.28
CA ALA A 108 14.01 13.72 -19.96
C ALA A 108 15.04 12.72 -20.52
N ASN A 109 15.21 11.57 -19.86
CA ASN A 109 16.07 10.48 -20.32
C ASN A 109 15.33 9.13 -20.26
N PRO A 110 14.56 8.78 -21.30
CA PRO A 110 13.66 7.62 -21.25
C PRO A 110 14.36 6.28 -21.03
N ARG A 111 15.68 6.21 -21.31
CA ARG A 111 16.51 5.01 -21.12
C ARG A 111 16.78 4.68 -19.65
N THR A 112 16.54 5.63 -18.74
CA THR A 112 16.74 5.43 -17.30
C THR A 112 15.45 5.09 -16.56
N PHE A 113 14.31 5.05 -17.25
CA PHE A 113 13.04 4.63 -16.64
C PHE A 113 13.15 3.18 -16.15
N PRO A 114 12.92 2.90 -14.86
CA PRO A 114 12.97 1.54 -14.33
C PRO A 114 11.83 0.69 -14.90
N THR A 115 12.05 -0.63 -14.99
CA THR A 115 11.02 -1.57 -15.43
C THR A 115 9.95 -1.76 -14.35
N VAL A 116 10.34 -1.68 -13.07
CA VAL A 116 9.45 -1.80 -11.91
C VAL A 116 9.69 -0.67 -10.92
N GLU A 117 8.62 -0.06 -10.44
CA GLU A 117 8.66 0.89 -9.33
C GLU A 117 7.83 0.35 -8.16
N LEU A 118 8.39 0.38 -6.96
CA LEU A 118 7.69 0.06 -5.71
C LEU A 118 7.38 1.37 -5.01
N VAL A 119 6.10 1.76 -4.95
CA VAL A 119 5.67 3.08 -4.44
C VAL A 119 4.75 2.92 -3.25
N ARG A 120 5.12 3.49 -2.09
CA ARG A 120 4.31 3.46 -0.87
C ARG A 120 3.67 4.82 -0.61
N LEU A 121 2.36 4.83 -0.44
CA LEU A 121 1.56 5.97 0.02
C LEU A 121 0.83 5.51 1.30
N PRO A 122 1.33 5.83 2.50
CA PRO A 122 0.86 5.19 3.74
C PRO A 122 -0.28 5.93 4.47
N ASN A 123 -0.78 7.06 3.95
CA ASN A 123 -1.74 7.86 4.71
C ASN A 123 -3.14 7.23 4.80
N ASP A 124 -3.47 6.25 3.96
CA ASP A 124 -4.64 5.37 4.09
C ASP A 124 -4.66 4.55 5.38
N HIS A 125 -3.52 4.31 6.02
CA HIS A 125 -3.45 3.69 7.36
C HIS A 125 -4.16 4.52 8.44
N THR A 126 -4.20 5.85 8.27
CA THR A 126 -4.81 6.83 9.19
C THR A 126 -4.25 6.83 10.63
N ALA A 127 -4.65 7.83 11.41
CA ALA A 127 -4.42 7.90 12.85
C ALA A 127 -5.70 7.64 13.68
N GLY A 128 -6.74 7.06 13.07
CA GLY A 128 -8.07 6.95 13.69
C GLY A 128 -8.59 8.31 14.15
N THR A 129 -9.06 8.38 15.41
CA THR A 129 -9.56 9.62 16.01
C THR A 129 -8.57 10.28 16.97
N PHE A 130 -7.27 10.05 16.79
CA PHE A 130 -6.23 10.66 17.62
C PHE A 130 -6.35 12.21 17.61
N PRO A 131 -6.52 12.87 18.77
CA PRO A 131 -6.72 14.33 18.82
C PRO A 131 -5.59 15.11 18.16
N GLY A 132 -5.94 16.06 17.29
CA GLY A 132 -4.98 16.90 16.56
C GLY A 132 -4.43 16.27 15.27
N ALA A 133 -4.59 14.96 15.06
CA ALA A 133 -4.31 14.35 13.76
C ALA A 133 -5.46 14.63 12.76
N PRO A 134 -5.22 14.59 11.44
CA PRO A 134 -6.27 14.60 10.45
C PRO A 134 -7.34 13.52 10.71
N VAL A 135 -8.59 13.84 10.38
CA VAL A 135 -9.68 12.84 10.45
C VAL A 135 -9.42 11.71 9.43
N PRO A 136 -9.90 10.46 9.66
CA PRO A 136 -9.64 9.35 8.75
C PRO A 136 -9.99 9.65 7.28
N ARG A 137 -11.11 10.33 7.03
CA ARG A 137 -11.50 10.72 5.66
C ARG A 137 -10.50 11.69 5.00
N ALA A 138 -9.87 12.58 5.76
CA ALA A 138 -8.87 13.52 5.25
C ALA A 138 -7.57 12.79 4.88
N TYR A 139 -7.18 11.80 5.69
CA TYR A 139 -6.06 10.89 5.42
C TYR A 139 -6.26 10.09 4.13
N VAL A 140 -7.42 9.44 3.97
CA VAL A 140 -7.76 8.69 2.76
C VAL A 140 -7.86 9.60 1.53
N ALA A 141 -8.40 10.82 1.67
CA ALA A 141 -8.44 11.79 0.57
C ALA A 141 -7.03 12.24 0.12
N ASP A 142 -6.09 12.40 1.06
CA ASP A 142 -4.68 12.71 0.74
C ASP A 142 -4.02 11.57 -0.04
N ASN A 143 -4.24 10.33 0.40
CA ASN A 143 -3.74 9.14 -0.26
C ASN A 143 -4.33 8.94 -1.68
N ASP A 144 -5.66 8.99 -1.80
CA ASP A 144 -6.40 8.86 -3.07
C ASP A 144 -5.95 9.92 -4.09
N TYR A 145 -5.77 11.17 -3.65
CA TYR A 145 -5.30 12.22 -4.54
C TYR A 145 -3.86 12.00 -4.99
N ALA A 146 -2.98 11.50 -4.12
CA ALA A 146 -1.60 11.15 -4.49
C ALA A 146 -1.56 10.00 -5.51
N LEU A 147 -2.36 8.95 -5.33
CA LEU A 147 -2.50 7.88 -6.31
C LEU A 147 -3.06 8.40 -7.65
N GLY A 148 -4.07 9.28 -7.60
CA GLY A 148 -4.62 9.95 -8.77
C GLY A 148 -3.56 10.74 -9.53
N LEU A 149 -2.72 11.52 -8.82
CA LEU A 149 -1.62 12.27 -9.41
C LEU A 149 -0.54 11.35 -10.01
N LEU A 150 -0.27 10.18 -9.43
CA LEU A 150 0.62 9.18 -10.01
C LEU A 150 0.06 8.69 -11.36
N ALA A 151 -1.19 8.23 -11.37
CA ALA A 151 -1.86 7.75 -12.59
C ALA A 151 -1.94 8.84 -13.67
N ASP A 152 -2.25 10.08 -13.28
CA ASP A 152 -2.28 11.25 -14.16
C ASP A 152 -0.91 11.49 -14.81
N THR A 153 0.14 11.55 -13.99
CA THR A 153 1.52 11.77 -14.44
C THR A 153 1.98 10.68 -15.42
N VAL A 154 1.75 9.40 -15.07
CA VAL A 154 2.12 8.27 -15.94
C VAL A 154 1.32 8.32 -17.24
N SER A 155 0.01 8.55 -17.17
CA SER A 155 -0.87 8.50 -18.34
C SER A 155 -0.64 9.61 -19.36
N HIS A 156 -0.11 10.77 -18.92
CA HIS A 156 0.33 11.86 -19.78
C HIS A 156 1.79 11.73 -20.27
N SER A 157 2.49 10.65 -19.90
CA SER A 157 3.88 10.42 -20.29
C SER A 157 4.00 9.51 -21.51
N GLN A 158 5.20 9.47 -22.11
CA GLN A 158 5.53 8.53 -23.18
C GLN A 158 5.55 7.06 -22.75
N PHE A 159 5.50 6.79 -21.44
CA PHE A 159 5.54 5.44 -20.87
C PHE A 159 4.15 4.80 -20.80
N TRP A 160 3.07 5.59 -20.79
CA TRP A 160 1.70 5.13 -20.54
C TRP A 160 1.30 3.87 -21.32
N LYS A 161 1.60 3.85 -22.63
CA LYS A 161 1.25 2.73 -23.53
C LYS A 161 1.81 1.37 -23.11
N ASP A 162 2.85 1.36 -22.26
CA ASP A 162 3.60 0.17 -21.83
C ASP A 162 3.59 0.03 -20.29
N THR A 163 2.68 0.70 -19.57
CA THR A 163 2.64 0.68 -18.10
C THR A 163 1.38 0.01 -17.56
N ALA A 164 1.53 -0.74 -16.48
CA ALA A 164 0.46 -1.18 -15.61
C ALA A 164 0.82 -0.83 -14.16
N ILE A 165 -0.11 -0.15 -13.47
CA ILE A 165 0.02 0.23 -12.06
C ILE A 165 -0.88 -0.72 -11.27
N PHE A 166 -0.28 -1.45 -10.34
CA PHE A 166 -0.97 -2.37 -9.44
C PHE A 166 -1.08 -1.72 -8.06
N VAL A 167 -2.28 -1.72 -7.48
CA VAL A 167 -2.57 -1.08 -6.18
C VAL A 167 -3.26 -2.07 -5.27
N THR A 168 -2.75 -2.18 -4.05
CA THR A 168 -3.29 -2.98 -2.94
C THR A 168 -2.79 -2.37 -1.64
N GLU A 169 -3.47 -2.64 -0.54
CA GLU A 169 -3.00 -2.32 0.82
C GLU A 169 -2.07 -3.45 1.33
N ASP A 170 -1.34 -3.20 2.42
CA ASP A 170 -0.47 -4.19 3.07
C ASP A 170 -1.26 -5.25 3.86
N ASP A 171 -2.41 -4.87 4.43
CA ASP A 171 -3.40 -5.77 4.98
C ASP A 171 -4.84 -5.18 4.93
N ALA A 172 -5.83 -5.95 5.39
CA ALA A 172 -7.24 -5.52 5.49
C ALA A 172 -7.59 -4.91 6.86
N GLN A 173 -6.58 -4.57 7.66
CA GLN A 173 -6.67 -3.96 8.99
C GLN A 173 -7.52 -4.75 10.00
N ASP A 174 -7.62 -6.08 9.91
CA ASP A 174 -8.57 -6.91 10.70
C ASP A 174 -9.99 -6.31 10.74
N GLY A 175 -10.37 -5.64 9.64
CA GLY A 175 -11.62 -4.91 9.52
C GLY A 175 -12.78 -5.85 9.18
N PRO A 176 -14.01 -5.51 9.60
CA PRO A 176 -15.16 -6.29 9.20
C PRO A 176 -15.49 -6.08 7.71
N ASP A 177 -15.53 -7.17 6.96
CA ASP A 177 -16.02 -7.21 5.59
C ASP A 177 -17.12 -8.28 5.47
N HIS A 178 -18.19 -7.96 4.73
CA HIS A 178 -19.38 -8.82 4.63
C HIS A 178 -19.17 -10.12 3.82
N VAL A 179 -18.04 -10.25 3.12
CA VAL A 179 -17.66 -11.46 2.37
C VAL A 179 -16.59 -12.23 3.15
N ASP A 180 -15.46 -11.58 3.46
CA ASP A 180 -14.32 -12.16 4.18
C ASP A 180 -13.42 -11.04 4.73
N GLY A 181 -13.06 -11.10 6.02
CA GLY A 181 -12.25 -10.08 6.69
C GLY A 181 -10.81 -9.89 6.15
N HIS A 182 -10.34 -10.77 5.26
CA HIS A 182 -9.06 -10.62 4.56
C HIS A 182 -9.21 -9.97 3.19
N ARG A 183 -10.42 -9.61 2.75
CA ARG A 183 -10.64 -8.92 1.48
C ARG A 183 -10.14 -7.48 1.60
N THR A 184 -9.28 -7.08 0.67
CA THR A 184 -8.78 -5.71 0.49
C THR A 184 -9.01 -5.24 -0.96
N GLU A 185 -8.66 -3.99 -1.26
CA GLU A 185 -8.71 -3.42 -2.58
C GLU A 185 -7.66 -4.04 -3.52
N ALA A 186 -8.02 -4.23 -4.78
CA ALA A 186 -7.11 -4.69 -5.83
C ALA A 186 -7.40 -3.93 -7.13
N LEU A 187 -6.59 -2.93 -7.44
CA LEU A 187 -6.75 -2.08 -8.62
C LEU A 187 -5.62 -2.33 -9.62
N VAL A 188 -5.96 -2.30 -10.92
CA VAL A 188 -4.97 -2.36 -12.00
C VAL A 188 -5.27 -1.25 -13.01
N ILE A 189 -4.39 -0.26 -13.09
CA ILE A 189 -4.54 0.93 -13.94
C ILE A 189 -3.56 0.82 -15.11
N SER A 190 -4.08 0.66 -16.34
CA SER A 190 -3.28 0.47 -17.55
C SER A 190 -4.13 0.80 -18.79
N PRO A 191 -3.55 1.16 -19.95
CA PRO A 191 -4.32 1.22 -21.20
C PRO A 191 -5.09 -0.07 -21.49
N TYR A 192 -4.56 -1.21 -21.03
CA TYR A 192 -5.11 -2.53 -21.27
C TYR A 192 -6.18 -2.96 -20.26
N THR A 193 -6.50 -2.14 -19.25
CA THR A 193 -7.53 -2.45 -18.24
C THR A 193 -8.74 -1.51 -18.27
N GLN A 194 -8.68 -0.42 -19.03
CA GLN A 194 -9.75 0.58 -19.17
C GLN A 194 -10.99 0.07 -19.93
N ARG A 195 -11.73 -0.86 -19.30
CA ARG A 195 -12.93 -1.50 -19.87
C ARG A 195 -14.23 -1.01 -19.23
N GLY A 196 -14.14 -0.22 -18.15
CA GLY A 196 -15.29 0.24 -17.37
C GLY A 196 -16.07 -0.92 -16.72
N GLN A 197 -15.37 -1.99 -16.35
CA GLN A 197 -15.94 -3.21 -15.77
C GLN A 197 -15.18 -3.58 -14.49
N VAL A 198 -15.91 -4.16 -13.54
CA VAL A 198 -15.33 -4.82 -12.37
C VAL A 198 -15.03 -6.28 -12.73
N ASP A 199 -13.80 -6.74 -12.50
CA ASP A 199 -13.45 -8.16 -12.57
C ASP A 199 -13.76 -8.81 -11.23
N SER A 200 -14.80 -9.65 -11.18
CA SER A 200 -15.22 -10.37 -9.98
C SER A 200 -14.57 -11.76 -9.85
N THR A 201 -13.53 -12.05 -10.62
CA THR A 201 -12.74 -13.29 -10.44
C THR A 201 -12.12 -13.29 -9.04
N PHE A 202 -12.14 -14.43 -8.36
CA PHE A 202 -11.51 -14.58 -7.05
C PHE A 202 -9.98 -14.56 -7.19
N TYR A 203 -9.35 -13.51 -6.71
CA TYR A 203 -7.90 -13.35 -6.67
C TYR A 203 -7.40 -13.22 -5.22
N SER A 204 -6.13 -13.55 -5.02
CA SER A 204 -5.36 -13.20 -3.83
C SER A 204 -4.24 -12.23 -4.21
N THR A 205 -3.55 -11.63 -3.23
CA THR A 205 -2.34 -10.83 -3.48
C THR A 205 -1.26 -11.62 -4.24
N VAL A 206 -1.24 -12.94 -4.08
CA VAL A 206 -0.34 -13.84 -4.83
C VAL A 206 -0.70 -13.91 -6.32
N ALA A 207 -1.98 -13.77 -6.71
CA ALA A 207 -2.39 -13.65 -8.11
C ALA A 207 -1.89 -12.34 -8.75
N MET A 208 -1.90 -11.24 -7.99
CA MET A 208 -1.32 -9.97 -8.41
C MET A 208 0.19 -10.12 -8.62
N LEU A 209 0.91 -10.71 -7.67
CA LEU A 209 2.34 -11.02 -7.79
C LEU A 209 2.62 -11.85 -9.04
N ARG A 210 1.86 -12.94 -9.25
CA ARG A 210 2.02 -13.79 -10.42
C ARG A 210 1.80 -13.04 -11.74
N THR A 211 0.88 -12.07 -11.75
CA THR A 211 0.64 -11.23 -12.92
C THR A 211 1.82 -10.31 -13.19
N MET A 212 2.37 -9.68 -12.15
CA MET A 212 3.57 -8.84 -12.25
C MET A 212 4.77 -9.63 -12.79
N GLU A 213 5.01 -10.84 -12.26
CA GLU A 213 6.07 -11.74 -12.72
C GLU A 213 6.00 -12.03 -14.22
N LEU A 214 4.80 -12.32 -14.73
CA LEU A 214 4.55 -12.62 -16.14
C LEU A 214 4.79 -11.39 -17.02
N ILE A 215 4.43 -10.19 -16.56
CA ILE A 215 4.64 -8.94 -17.30
C ILE A 215 6.14 -8.61 -17.40
N VAL A 216 6.88 -8.74 -16.30
CA VAL A 216 8.30 -8.36 -16.24
C VAL A 216 9.26 -9.49 -16.64
N GLY A 217 8.73 -10.68 -16.92
CA GLY A 217 9.47 -11.81 -17.46
C GLY A 217 10.34 -12.56 -16.45
N ILE A 218 9.92 -12.63 -15.18
CA ILE A 218 10.63 -13.37 -14.12
C ILE A 218 9.89 -14.64 -13.70
N GLY A 219 10.63 -15.59 -13.14
CA GLY A 219 10.06 -16.81 -12.56
C GLY A 219 9.42 -16.57 -11.18
N PRO A 220 8.55 -17.49 -10.74
CA PRO A 220 7.88 -17.41 -9.44
C PRO A 220 8.86 -17.39 -8.26
N LEU A 221 8.47 -16.73 -7.17
CA LEU A 221 9.24 -16.74 -5.92
C LEU A 221 9.15 -18.10 -5.24
N THR A 222 7.97 -18.73 -5.27
CA THR A 222 7.66 -19.98 -4.55
C THR A 222 6.80 -20.93 -5.40
N GLN A 223 6.16 -21.92 -4.76
CA GLN A 223 5.13 -22.74 -5.41
C GLN A 223 3.74 -22.06 -5.40
N PHE A 224 3.53 -21.08 -4.53
CA PHE A 224 2.21 -20.46 -4.33
C PHE A 224 1.85 -19.52 -5.47
N ASP A 225 2.78 -18.64 -5.86
CA ASP A 225 2.71 -17.80 -7.05
C ASP A 225 2.79 -18.63 -8.34
N ALA A 226 3.63 -19.68 -8.38
CA ALA A 226 3.67 -20.59 -9.52
C ALA A 226 2.30 -21.21 -9.86
N ALA A 227 1.48 -21.49 -8.84
CA ALA A 227 0.14 -22.08 -8.97
C ALA A 227 -0.99 -21.04 -8.98
N ALA A 228 -0.70 -19.75 -8.75
CA ALA A 228 -1.73 -18.73 -8.66
C ALA A 228 -2.37 -18.44 -10.03
N THR A 229 -3.67 -18.16 -10.01
CA THR A 229 -4.40 -17.74 -11.22
C THR A 229 -4.04 -16.28 -11.52
N PRO A 230 -3.37 -15.96 -12.63
CA PRO A 230 -3.02 -14.58 -12.96
C PRO A 230 -4.28 -13.77 -13.30
N MET A 231 -4.21 -12.45 -13.12
CA MET A 231 -5.30 -11.49 -13.33
C MET A 231 -5.58 -11.23 -14.82
N LEU A 232 -5.46 -12.23 -15.69
CA LEU A 232 -5.62 -12.10 -17.15
C LEU A 232 -7.02 -11.59 -17.52
N ASN A 233 -8.05 -11.95 -16.76
CA ASN A 233 -9.40 -11.47 -16.98
C ASN A 233 -9.53 -9.96 -16.77
N SER A 234 -8.57 -9.30 -16.11
CA SER A 234 -8.53 -7.84 -15.93
C SER A 234 -7.98 -7.10 -17.16
N PHE A 235 -7.32 -7.78 -18.09
CA PHE A 235 -6.68 -7.18 -19.26
C PHE A 235 -7.47 -7.42 -20.56
N THR A 236 -7.22 -6.60 -21.59
CA THR A 236 -7.67 -6.78 -22.97
C THR A 236 -6.50 -6.63 -23.93
N GLY A 237 -6.60 -7.21 -25.14
CA GLY A 237 -5.60 -7.04 -26.19
C GLY A 237 -5.70 -5.71 -26.96
N ARG A 238 -6.70 -4.86 -26.65
CA ARG A 238 -6.90 -3.56 -27.30
C ARG A 238 -6.72 -2.42 -26.30
N PRO A 239 -5.61 -1.66 -26.33
CA PRO A 239 -5.38 -0.60 -25.38
C PRO A 239 -6.29 0.61 -25.63
N ASN A 240 -6.72 1.25 -24.55
CA ASN A 240 -7.27 2.61 -24.57
C ASN A 240 -6.19 3.56 -24.04
N LEU A 241 -5.64 4.38 -24.93
CA LEU A 241 -4.55 5.31 -24.61
C LEU A 241 -5.04 6.68 -24.11
N LEU A 242 -6.34 6.86 -23.87
CA LEU A 242 -6.84 8.10 -23.29
C LEU A 242 -6.18 8.33 -21.92
N PRO A 243 -5.58 9.51 -21.69
CA PRO A 243 -4.97 9.82 -20.42
C PRO A 243 -6.04 10.06 -19.36
N TYR A 244 -5.64 9.92 -18.10
CA TYR A 244 -6.44 10.22 -16.92
C TYR A 244 -6.04 11.58 -16.38
N THR A 245 -7.01 12.38 -15.92
CA THR A 245 -6.75 13.64 -15.21
C THR A 245 -7.15 13.47 -13.75
N ALA A 246 -6.21 13.69 -12.83
CA ALA A 246 -6.46 13.55 -11.40
C ALA A 246 -7.61 14.46 -10.96
N GLN A 247 -8.54 13.91 -10.18
CA GLN A 247 -9.62 14.67 -9.55
C GLN A 247 -9.21 14.99 -8.11
N LEU A 248 -9.27 16.26 -7.73
CA LEU A 248 -9.10 16.64 -6.34
C LEU A 248 -10.32 16.17 -5.53
N PRO A 249 -10.15 15.36 -4.47
CA PRO A 249 -11.28 14.92 -3.65
C PRO A 249 -12.01 16.10 -2.99
N ASN A 250 -13.35 16.00 -2.94
CA ASN A 250 -14.18 17.02 -2.28
C ASN A 250 -14.01 17.03 -0.74
N GLN A 251 -13.45 15.96 -0.17
CA GLN A 251 -13.17 15.87 1.26
C GLN A 251 -12.02 16.82 1.65
N PRO A 252 -12.23 17.78 2.57
CA PRO A 252 -11.16 18.64 3.03
C PRO A 252 -10.06 17.83 3.72
N MET A 253 -8.81 18.01 3.27
CA MET A 253 -7.64 17.31 3.81
C MET A 253 -7.06 17.98 5.07
N ASN A 254 -7.55 19.17 5.43
CA ASN A 254 -7.13 19.92 6.62
C ASN A 254 -8.06 19.75 7.82
N GLN A 255 -9.06 18.88 7.72
CA GLN A 255 -9.97 18.60 8.82
C GLN A 255 -9.25 17.74 9.88
N LEU A 256 -9.23 18.22 11.12
CA LEU A 256 -8.55 17.56 12.24
C LEU A 256 -9.55 16.95 13.23
N ASN A 257 -9.12 15.89 13.90
CA ASN A 257 -9.84 15.32 15.05
C ASN A 257 -9.80 16.30 16.22
N GLY A 258 -10.97 16.74 16.68
CA GLY A 258 -11.12 17.53 17.91
C GLY A 258 -11.09 16.66 19.16
N ALA A 259 -11.04 17.30 20.34
CA ALA A 259 -11.08 16.61 21.64
C ALA A 259 -12.41 15.85 21.89
N ASN A 260 -13.46 16.16 21.13
CA ASN A 260 -14.77 15.52 21.18
C ASN A 260 -14.98 14.48 20.06
N ALA A 261 -13.95 14.15 19.27
CA ALA A 261 -14.06 13.09 18.28
C ALA A 261 -14.44 11.76 18.97
N PRO A 262 -15.18 10.86 18.30
CA PRO A 262 -15.52 9.56 18.87
C PRO A 262 -14.28 8.83 19.37
N MET A 263 -14.29 8.34 20.61
CA MET A 263 -13.16 7.65 21.24
C MET A 263 -11.86 8.48 21.41
N ALA A 264 -11.91 9.81 21.25
CA ALA A 264 -10.74 10.69 21.38
C ALA A 264 -9.94 10.49 22.69
N SER A 265 -10.62 10.30 23.83
CA SER A 265 -9.98 10.07 25.12
C SER A 265 -9.27 8.72 25.21
N VAL A 266 -9.76 7.70 24.51
CA VAL A 266 -9.13 6.37 24.44
C VAL A 266 -7.95 6.43 23.49
N MET A 267 -8.15 6.95 22.28
CA MET A 267 -7.11 7.08 21.26
C MET A 267 -5.96 7.98 21.71
N GLY A 268 -6.23 9.05 22.45
CA GLY A 268 -5.22 9.95 22.98
C GLY A 268 -4.29 9.32 24.02
N ASN A 269 -4.63 8.15 24.59
CA ASN A 269 -3.77 7.41 25.51
C ASN A 269 -2.88 6.37 24.79
N ILE A 270 -3.01 6.22 23.48
CA ILE A 270 -2.18 5.28 22.70
C ILE A 270 -0.78 5.88 22.54
N VAL A 271 0.23 5.06 22.82
CA VAL A 271 1.64 5.49 22.93
C VAL A 271 2.31 5.66 21.56
N SER A 272 1.86 4.92 20.53
CA SER A 272 2.44 4.99 19.18
C SER A 272 1.38 4.81 18.09
N LEU A 273 1.52 5.61 17.02
CA LEU A 273 0.76 5.51 15.76
C LEU A 273 1.63 4.90 14.63
N GLY A 274 2.71 4.21 14.97
CA GLY A 274 3.50 3.43 14.00
C GLY A 274 2.65 2.33 13.36
N ALA A 275 3.01 1.93 12.13
CA ALA A 275 2.33 0.81 11.46
C ALA A 275 2.34 -0.43 12.36
N ASP A 276 1.17 -1.06 12.51
CA ASP A 276 0.95 -2.25 13.36
C ASP A 276 1.33 -2.10 14.84
N GLN A 277 1.49 -0.88 15.34
CA GLN A 277 1.78 -0.61 16.77
C GLN A 277 0.55 -0.13 17.54
N THR A 278 -0.50 0.26 16.82
CA THR A 278 -1.77 0.67 17.41
C THR A 278 -2.64 -0.56 17.64
N PRO A 279 -3.34 -0.70 18.80
CA PRO A 279 -4.30 -1.78 18.98
C PRO A 279 -5.40 -1.76 17.91
N GLU A 280 -5.40 -2.75 17.01
CA GLU A 280 -6.21 -2.80 15.79
C GLU A 280 -7.72 -2.64 16.07
N GLN A 281 -8.27 -3.35 17.06
CA GLN A 281 -9.70 -3.24 17.37
C GLN A 281 -10.11 -1.85 17.86
N LEU A 282 -9.23 -1.16 18.62
CA LEU A 282 -9.51 0.21 19.06
C LEU A 282 -9.45 1.18 17.88
N LEU A 283 -8.47 0.99 16.99
CA LEU A 283 -8.32 1.79 15.78
C LEU A 283 -9.55 1.62 14.86
N ASN A 284 -9.95 0.38 14.58
CA ASN A 284 -11.13 0.05 13.78
C ASN A 284 -12.39 0.66 14.37
N GLN A 285 -12.60 0.52 15.69
CA GLN A 285 -13.77 1.07 16.35
C GLN A 285 -13.80 2.61 16.30
N ALA A 286 -12.63 3.25 16.47
CA ALA A 286 -12.50 4.69 16.37
C ALA A 286 -12.82 5.20 14.96
N ILE A 287 -12.26 4.55 13.93
CA ILE A 287 -12.53 4.86 12.53
C ILE A 287 -14.02 4.66 12.22
N TRP A 288 -14.59 3.50 12.56
CA TRP A 288 -16.00 3.18 12.32
C TRP A 288 -16.92 4.25 12.92
N LYS A 289 -16.74 4.57 14.21
CA LYS A 289 -17.56 5.57 14.90
C LYS A 289 -17.37 6.98 14.36
N SER A 290 -16.19 7.32 13.84
CA SER A 290 -15.96 8.61 13.18
C SER A 290 -16.75 8.76 11.88
N VAL A 291 -17.00 7.63 11.18
CA VAL A 291 -17.66 7.60 9.87
C VAL A 291 -19.17 7.37 10.00
N GLN A 292 -19.58 6.44 10.85
CA GLN A 292 -20.96 5.95 11.00
C GLN A 292 -21.70 6.60 12.17
N GLY A 293 -21.00 7.37 13.01
CA GLY A 293 -21.55 8.04 14.18
C GLY A 293 -21.09 7.42 15.52
N PRO A 294 -21.02 8.21 16.60
CA PRO A 294 -20.44 7.80 17.88
C PRO A 294 -21.15 6.62 18.55
N ASP A 295 -22.45 6.47 18.31
CA ASP A 295 -23.30 5.45 18.91
C ASP A 295 -23.43 4.19 18.04
N SER A 296 -22.79 4.17 16.86
CA SER A 296 -22.90 3.07 15.91
C SER A 296 -22.08 1.85 16.38
N PRO A 297 -22.69 0.65 16.46
CA PRO A 297 -21.96 -0.58 16.74
C PRO A 297 -21.08 -0.92 15.54
N MET A 298 -19.81 -1.23 15.79
CA MET A 298 -18.94 -1.77 14.73
C MET A 298 -19.36 -3.23 14.46
N PRO A 299 -19.54 -3.63 13.19
CA PRO A 299 -19.79 -5.03 12.85
C PRO A 299 -18.64 -5.91 13.36
N GLY A 300 -18.97 -7.13 13.79
CA GLY A 300 -17.95 -8.14 14.06
C GLY A 300 -17.41 -8.74 12.76
N PRO A 301 -16.27 -9.45 12.81
CA PRO A 301 -15.79 -10.23 11.68
C PRO A 301 -16.85 -11.26 11.27
N THR A 302 -17.14 -11.37 9.98
CA THR A 302 -17.92 -12.50 9.45
C THR A 302 -16.98 -13.48 8.78
N ASP A 303 -16.61 -14.53 9.50
CA ASP A 303 -16.01 -15.70 8.88
C ASP A 303 -17.17 -16.53 8.31
N ASN A 304 -17.40 -16.49 7.00
CA ASN A 304 -18.25 -17.49 6.34
C ASN A 304 -17.54 -18.87 6.28
N GLY A 305 -16.87 -19.26 7.36
CA GLY A 305 -16.44 -20.61 7.61
C GLY A 305 -17.64 -21.40 8.11
N GLY A 306 -18.37 -22.04 7.19
CA GLY A 306 -19.37 -23.04 7.51
C GLY A 306 -18.73 -24.20 8.27
N GLY A 307 -18.68 -24.06 9.60
CA GLY A 307 -18.39 -25.12 10.55
C GLY A 307 -19.51 -25.08 11.57
N ASP A 308 -20.46 -26.02 11.45
CA ASP A 308 -21.38 -26.31 12.53
C ASP A 308 -20.59 -26.51 13.83
N PRO A 309 -21.11 -26.08 14.99
CA PRO A 309 -20.52 -26.42 16.27
C PRO A 309 -20.64 -27.94 16.44
N VAL A 310 -19.54 -28.65 16.23
CA VAL A 310 -19.40 -30.01 16.74
C VAL A 310 -19.32 -29.86 18.24
N GLY A 311 -20.47 -30.06 18.90
CA GLY A 311 -20.51 -30.28 20.33
C GLY A 311 -19.77 -31.57 20.67
N ASP A 312 -18.99 -31.50 21.73
CA ASP A 312 -18.79 -32.56 22.71
C ASP A 312 -18.81 -31.91 24.11
#